data_AF-A0A2P9GWV3-F1
#
_entry.id   AF-A0A2P9GWV3-F1
#
_cell.length_a   1.000
_cell.length_b   1.000
_cell.length_c   1.000
_cell.angle_alpha   90.00
_cell.angle_beta   90.00
_cell.angle_gamma   90.00
#
_symmetry.space_group_name_H-M   'P 1'
#
loop_
_entity.id
_entity.type
_entity.pdbx_description
1 polymer ?
#
loop_
_entity_poly.entity_id
_entity_poly.type
_entity_poly.pdbx_seq_one_letter_code
_entity_poly.pdbx_strand_id
1 'polypeptide(L)'
;MPIREGKAQEIYIVVSGEMMAMYAANNICKGIVKFAQAGGVRLGGLICNSRQVDNEREMIEAFAEKLGTQMIHFVPRDNMVQRAEINRKTVIEFDPEHSQANEYRALASKIEKNGMQVIPKPMNQDQLEKLLIEHGLAG
;
A
#
# COMPACT_ATOMS: atom_id res chain seq x y z
N MET A 1 13.53 -1.62 15.25
CA MET A 1 12.50 -1.56 14.17
C MET A 1 11.92 -2.96 14.04
N PRO A 2 10.58 -3.14 14.03
CA PRO A 2 9.95 -4.47 14.12
C PRO A 2 10.48 -5.50 13.11
N ILE A 3 10.82 -5.05 11.89
CA ILE A 3 11.43 -5.87 10.82
C ILE A 3 12.83 -6.40 11.22
N ARG A 4 13.67 -5.57 11.86
CA ARG A 4 15.02 -5.96 12.33
C ARG A 4 14.98 -6.96 13.48
N GLU A 5 13.93 -6.87 14.30
CA GLU A 5 13.75 -7.70 15.50
C GLU A 5 12.99 -9.00 15.21
N GLY A 6 12.63 -9.26 13.94
CA GLY A 6 11.86 -10.44 13.54
C GLY A 6 10.42 -10.46 14.09
N LYS A 7 9.92 -9.33 14.57
CA LYS A 7 8.59 -9.22 15.22
C LYS A 7 7.42 -9.15 14.22
N ALA A 8 7.71 -8.89 12.94
CA ALA A 8 6.73 -8.83 11.87
C ALA A 8 7.22 -9.64 10.67
N GLN A 9 6.42 -10.61 10.23
CA GLN A 9 6.75 -11.49 9.10
C GLN A 9 6.08 -11.05 7.80
N GLU A 10 4.91 -10.43 7.89
CA GLU A 10 4.14 -9.95 6.75
C GLU A 10 4.02 -8.43 6.80
N ILE A 11 4.47 -7.76 5.74
CA ILE A 11 4.49 -6.31 5.64
C ILE A 11 3.50 -5.84 4.60
N TYR A 12 2.70 -4.84 4.96
CA TYR A 12 1.86 -4.08 4.05
C TYR A 12 2.33 -2.63 4.03
N ILE A 13 2.45 -2.06 2.84
CA ILE A 13 2.91 -0.67 2.67
C ILE A 13 1.72 0.17 2.21
N VAL A 14 1.37 1.18 2.99
CA VAL A 14 0.41 2.20 2.56
C VAL A 14 1.12 3.18 1.64
N VAL A 15 0.55 3.44 0.46
CA VAL A 15 1.11 4.28 -0.60
C VAL A 15 -0.02 5.08 -1.27
N SER A 16 0.32 6.07 -2.09
CA SER A 16 -0.61 6.82 -2.95
C SER A 16 0.05 7.08 -4.31
N GLY A 17 -0.70 7.62 -5.27
CA GLY A 17 -0.20 8.03 -6.59
C GLY A 17 0.78 9.20 -6.56
N GLU A 18 1.11 9.75 -5.39
CA GLU A 18 2.13 10.80 -5.26
C GLU A 18 3.53 10.18 -5.42
N MET A 19 4.38 10.81 -6.24
CA MET A 19 5.77 10.36 -6.51
C MET A 19 6.56 10.03 -5.24
N MET A 20 6.46 10.89 -4.22
CA MET A 20 7.19 10.72 -2.97
C MET A 20 6.70 9.52 -2.15
N ALA A 21 5.41 9.18 -2.23
CA ALA A 21 4.87 8.01 -1.56
C ALA A 21 5.42 6.71 -2.18
N MET A 22 5.47 6.63 -3.51
CA MET A 22 6.07 5.48 -4.20
C MET A 22 7.59 5.39 -3.98
N TYR A 23 8.30 6.53 -3.93
CA TYR A 23 9.71 6.54 -3.57
C TYR A 23 9.96 5.99 -2.16
N ALA A 24 9.16 6.41 -1.19
CA ALA A 24 9.21 5.88 0.18
C ALA A 24 8.91 4.38 0.22
N ALA A 25 7.85 3.93 -0.47
CA ALA A 25 7.49 2.52 -0.58
C ALA A 25 8.62 1.67 -1.19
N ASN A 26 9.26 2.16 -2.25
CA ASN A 26 10.40 1.50 -2.89
C ASN A 26 11.61 1.39 -1.94
N ASN A 27 11.87 2.42 -1.13
CA ASN A 27 12.94 2.39 -0.13
C ASN A 27 12.62 1.43 1.03
N ILE A 28 11.36 1.32 1.46
CA ILE A 28 10.94 0.30 2.43
C ILE A 28 11.19 -1.10 1.84
N CYS A 29 10.88 -1.32 0.56
CA CYS A 29 11.16 -2.59 -0.12
C CYS A 29 12.65 -2.94 -0.11
N LYS A 30 13.56 -1.97 -0.31
CA LYS A 30 15.02 -2.18 -0.16
C LYS A 30 15.37 -2.63 1.27
N GLY A 31 14.67 -2.11 2.27
CA GLY A 31 14.78 -2.57 3.66
C GLY A 31 14.33 -4.02 3.83
N ILE A 32 13.18 -4.39 3.27
CA ILE A 32 12.65 -5.76 3.33
C ILE A 32 13.64 -6.75 2.71
N VAL A 33 14.20 -6.45 1.53
CA VAL A 33 15.19 -7.32 0.86
C VAL A 33 16.39 -7.63 1.77
N LYS A 34 16.89 -6.63 2.51
CA LYS A 34 18.02 -6.80 3.44
C LYS A 34 17.73 -7.77 4.59
N PHE A 35 16.47 -7.87 5.03
CA PHE A 35 16.07 -8.70 6.18
C PHE A 35 15.35 -10.00 5.78
N ALA A 36 14.93 -10.13 4.52
CA ALA A 36 14.19 -11.28 4.03
C ALA A 36 14.97 -12.60 4.10
N GLN A 37 16.31 -12.55 3.95
CA GLN A 37 17.18 -13.72 4.01
C GLN A 37 17.42 -14.22 5.44
N ALA A 38 17.44 -13.32 6.43
CA ALA A 38 17.76 -13.67 7.83
C ALA A 38 16.51 -13.87 8.70
N GLY A 39 15.42 -13.14 8.44
CA GLY A 39 14.27 -13.03 9.34
C GLY A 39 12.94 -13.49 8.76
N GLY A 40 12.91 -14.08 7.56
CA GLY A 40 11.67 -14.59 6.95
C GLY A 40 10.65 -13.53 6.54
N VAL A 41 10.97 -12.24 6.68
CA VAL A 41 10.06 -11.13 6.37
C VAL A 41 9.71 -11.10 4.88
N ARG A 42 8.44 -10.85 4.56
CA ARG A 42 7.88 -10.78 3.21
C ARG A 42 6.96 -9.57 3.04
N LEU A 43 6.86 -9.08 1.81
CA LEU A 43 5.87 -8.08 1.40
C LEU A 43 4.58 -8.82 1.01
N GLY A 44 3.48 -8.51 1.70
CA GLY A 44 2.14 -9.06 1.43
C GLY A 44 1.36 -8.26 0.38
N GLY A 45 1.60 -6.96 0.28
CA GLY A 45 0.98 -6.11 -0.74
C GLY A 45 1.10 -4.61 -0.46
N LEU A 46 0.64 -3.82 -1.42
CA LEU A 46 0.46 -2.38 -1.31
C LEU A 46 -0.99 -2.04 -1.01
N ILE A 47 -1.22 -1.09 -0.11
CA ILE A 47 -2.54 -0.51 0.15
C ILE A 47 -2.52 0.90 -0.41
N CYS A 48 -3.27 1.16 -1.48
CA CYS A 48 -3.38 2.50 -2.02
C CYS A 48 -4.36 3.32 -1.16
N ASN A 49 -3.87 4.35 -0.48
CA ASN A 49 -4.70 5.34 0.19
C ASN A 49 -4.87 6.54 -0.72
N SER A 50 -6.01 6.60 -1.41
CA SER A 50 -6.21 7.51 -2.52
C SER A 50 -6.01 8.97 -2.13
N ARG A 51 -5.23 9.68 -2.96
CA ARG A 51 -5.07 11.14 -2.89
C ARG A 51 -5.86 11.86 -3.96
N GLN A 52 -6.63 11.13 -4.77
CA GLN A 52 -7.34 11.61 -5.96
C GLN A 52 -6.37 12.10 -7.03
N VAL A 53 -5.29 11.33 -7.25
CA VAL A 53 -4.38 11.53 -8.38
C VAL A 53 -5.01 10.85 -9.61
N ASP A 54 -4.82 11.41 -10.79
CA ASP A 54 -5.30 10.81 -12.04
C ASP A 54 -4.62 9.45 -12.27
N ASN A 55 -5.40 8.45 -12.72
CA ASN A 55 -4.95 7.06 -12.93
C ASN A 55 -4.23 6.42 -11.72
N GLU A 56 -4.55 6.86 -10.50
CA GLU A 56 -3.86 6.44 -9.27
C GLU A 56 -3.94 4.93 -9.05
N ARG A 57 -5.07 4.31 -9.40
CA ARG A 57 -5.24 2.85 -9.26
C ARG A 57 -4.29 2.11 -10.18
N GLU A 58 -4.34 2.43 -11.46
CA GLU A 58 -3.55 1.79 -12.51
C GLU A 58 -2.04 1.98 -12.26
N MET A 59 -1.65 3.16 -11.80
CA MET A 59 -0.28 3.47 -11.42
C MET A 59 0.21 2.61 -10.26
N ILE A 60 -0.59 2.45 -9.19
CA ILE A 60 -0.20 1.62 -8.04
C ILE A 60 -0.24 0.12 -8.38
N GLU A 61 -1.15 -0.31 -9.24
CA GLU A 61 -1.15 -1.69 -9.77
C GLU A 61 0.12 -2.00 -10.55
N ALA A 62 0.52 -1.12 -11.48
CA ALA A 62 1.78 -1.26 -12.23
C ALA A 62 3.00 -1.21 -11.31
N PHE A 63 3.00 -0.33 -10.32
CA PHE A 63 4.07 -0.23 -9.33
C PHE A 63 4.19 -1.51 -8.47
N ALA A 64 3.06 -2.07 -8.03
CA ALA A 64 3.01 -3.34 -7.31
C ALA A 64 3.56 -4.49 -8.16
N GLU A 65 3.18 -4.57 -9.44
CA GLU A 65 3.66 -5.59 -10.37
C GLU A 65 5.17 -5.52 -10.54
N LYS A 66 5.75 -4.32 -10.72
CA LYS A 66 7.21 -4.15 -10.82
C LYS A 66 7.95 -4.60 -9.56
N LEU A 67 7.38 -4.35 -8.38
CA LEU A 67 7.90 -4.83 -7.11
C LEU A 67 7.72 -6.35 -6.94
N GLY A 68 6.95 -7.01 -7.81
CA GLY A 68 6.63 -8.44 -7.74
C GLY A 68 5.56 -8.77 -6.71
N THR A 69 4.72 -7.80 -6.34
CA THR A 69 3.63 -7.95 -5.37
C THR A 69 2.30 -7.53 -5.99
N GLN A 70 1.28 -7.33 -5.17
CA GLN A 70 -0.06 -6.89 -5.58
C GLN A 70 -0.49 -5.61 -4.85
N MET A 71 -1.36 -4.84 -5.46
CA MET A 71 -2.16 -3.85 -4.73
C MET A 71 -3.31 -4.59 -4.04
N ILE A 72 -3.22 -4.81 -2.73
CA ILE A 72 -4.21 -5.61 -2.01
C ILE A 72 -5.57 -4.91 -1.96
N HIS A 73 -5.57 -3.58 -1.85
CA HIS A 73 -6.78 -2.80 -1.79
C HIS A 73 -6.52 -1.34 -2.17
N PHE A 74 -7.55 -0.71 -2.74
CA PHE A 74 -7.60 0.71 -3.02
C PHE A 74 -8.61 1.35 -2.07
N VAL A 75 -8.14 2.09 -1.09
CA VAL A 75 -8.96 2.81 -0.12
C VAL A 75 -9.32 4.17 -0.72
N PRO A 76 -10.60 4.44 -1.04
CA PRO A 76 -11.00 5.72 -1.61
C PRO A 76 -10.92 6.84 -0.56
N ARG A 77 -10.78 8.07 -1.06
CA ARG A 77 -10.78 9.27 -0.24
C ARG A 77 -12.21 9.64 0.14
N ASP A 78 -12.51 9.65 1.43
CA ASP A 78 -13.84 9.99 1.95
C ASP A 78 -13.75 10.93 3.16
N ASN A 79 -14.58 11.98 3.17
CA ASN A 79 -14.65 12.94 4.28
C ASN A 79 -15.21 12.33 5.57
N MET A 80 -15.87 11.17 5.50
CA MET A 80 -16.28 10.40 6.67
C MET A 80 -15.11 10.03 7.57
N VAL A 81 -13.92 9.79 7.01
CA VAL A 81 -12.71 9.50 7.80
C VAL A 81 -12.39 10.66 8.73
N GLN A 82 -12.37 11.90 8.22
CA GLN A 82 -12.12 13.09 9.02
C GLN A 82 -13.22 13.32 10.09
N ARG A 83 -14.48 13.06 9.74
CA ARG A 83 -15.60 13.16 10.69
C ARG A 83 -15.46 12.16 11.85
N ALA A 84 -15.10 10.92 11.55
CA ALA A 84 -14.85 9.90 12.56
C ALA A 84 -13.62 10.23 13.43
N GLU A 85 -12.53 10.70 12.81
CA GLU A 85 -11.30 11.10 13.51
C GLU A 85 -11.53 12.25 14.49
N ILE A 86 -12.31 13.28 14.13
CA ILE A 86 -12.69 14.38 15.04
C ILE A 86 -13.43 13.84 16.28
N ASN A 87 -14.20 12.77 16.11
CA ASN A 87 -14.90 12.08 17.20
C ASN A 87 -14.04 11.02 17.90
N ARG A 88 -12.74 10.92 17.58
CA ARG A 88 -11.77 9.94 18.12
C ARG A 88 -12.20 8.49 17.91
N LYS A 89 -12.91 8.22 16.81
CA LYS A 89 -13.41 6.90 16.43
C LYS A 89 -12.87 6.47 15.09
N THR A 90 -12.82 5.16 14.87
CA THR A 90 -12.67 4.63 13.51
C THR A 90 -13.98 4.78 12.75
N VAL A 91 -13.95 4.76 11.41
CA VAL A 91 -15.20 4.77 10.62
C VAL A 91 -16.07 3.56 10.95
N ILE A 92 -15.47 2.39 11.17
CA ILE A 92 -16.16 1.16 11.59
C ILE A 92 -17.00 1.38 12.86
N GLU A 93 -16.50 2.15 13.82
CA GLU A 93 -17.19 2.43 15.09
C GLU A 93 -18.14 3.64 15.00
N PHE A 94 -17.75 4.66 14.22
CA PHE A 94 -18.50 5.91 14.12
C PHE A 94 -19.77 5.77 13.29
N ASP A 95 -19.67 5.13 12.12
CA ASP A 95 -20.77 4.86 11.21
C ASP A 95 -20.57 3.50 10.53
N PRO A 96 -20.99 2.40 11.18
CA PRO A 96 -20.75 1.05 10.70
C PRO A 96 -21.36 0.75 9.32
N GLU A 97 -22.42 1.45 8.93
CA GLU A 97 -23.13 1.21 7.67
C GLU A 97 -22.57 2.04 6.50
N HIS A 98 -21.65 2.97 6.78
CA HIS A 98 -21.05 3.83 5.75
C HIS A 98 -20.26 3.01 4.72
N SER A 99 -20.27 3.43 3.46
CA SER A 99 -19.51 2.78 2.37
C SER A 99 -18.03 2.62 2.71
N GLN A 100 -17.41 3.66 3.24
CA GLN A 100 -16.02 3.64 3.72
C GLN A 100 -15.76 2.57 4.81
N ALA A 101 -16.73 2.26 5.67
CA ALA A 101 -16.61 1.16 6.63
C ALA A 101 -16.50 -0.19 5.90
N ASN A 102 -17.27 -0.37 4.81
CA ASN A 102 -17.21 -1.57 3.98
C ASN A 102 -15.87 -1.71 3.24
N GLU A 103 -15.24 -0.61 2.80
CA GLU A 103 -13.90 -0.66 2.21
C GLU A 103 -12.86 -1.19 3.21
N TYR A 104 -12.92 -0.75 4.47
CA TYR A 104 -12.04 -1.29 5.51
C TYR A 104 -12.31 -2.76 5.84
N ARG A 105 -13.58 -3.20 5.84
CA ARG A 105 -13.93 -4.62 5.99
C ARG A 105 -13.42 -5.47 4.82
N ALA A 106 -13.54 -4.94 3.60
CA ALA A 106 -13.02 -5.59 2.41
C ALA A 106 -11.49 -5.69 2.44
N LEU A 107 -10.79 -4.62 2.82
CA LEU A 107 -9.34 -4.64 3.06
C LEU A 107 -8.96 -5.68 4.11
N ALA A 108 -9.64 -5.72 5.25
CA ALA A 108 -9.39 -6.70 6.32
C ALA A 108 -9.56 -8.14 5.81
N SER A 109 -10.65 -8.45 5.11
CA SER A 109 -10.86 -9.79 4.55
C SER A 109 -9.82 -10.17 3.51
N LYS A 110 -9.32 -9.21 2.71
CA LYS A 110 -8.26 -9.49 1.72
C LYS A 110 -6.92 -9.76 2.40
N ILE A 111 -6.57 -9.01 3.44
CA ILE A 111 -5.36 -9.26 4.25
C ILE A 111 -5.44 -10.65 4.89
N GLU A 112 -6.56 -10.99 5.54
CA GLU A 112 -6.74 -12.28 6.21
C GLU A 112 -6.60 -13.47 5.25
N LYS A 113 -7.08 -13.33 4.02
CA LYS A 113 -7.05 -14.38 2.97
C LYS A 113 -5.79 -14.32 2.10
N ASN A 114 -4.85 -13.43 2.38
CA ASN A 114 -3.71 -13.21 1.52
C ASN A 114 -2.74 -14.41 1.59
N GLY A 115 -2.53 -15.07 0.44
CA GLY A 115 -1.53 -16.13 0.28
C GLY A 115 -0.24 -15.67 -0.40
N MET A 116 -0.19 -14.44 -0.92
CA MET A 116 0.96 -13.93 -1.66
C MET A 116 1.90 -13.17 -0.73
N GLN A 117 3.06 -13.74 -0.50
CA GLN A 117 4.12 -13.17 0.32
C GLN A 117 5.46 -13.26 -0.42
N VAL A 118 6.03 -12.12 -0.79
CA VAL A 118 7.18 -12.07 -1.69
C VAL A 118 8.38 -11.37 -1.07
N ILE A 119 9.57 -11.69 -1.58
CA ILE A 119 10.72 -10.79 -1.43
C ILE A 119 10.59 -9.77 -2.58
N PRO A 120 10.37 -8.47 -2.28
CA PRO A 120 10.10 -7.50 -3.32
C PRO A 120 11.32 -7.26 -4.21
N LYS A 121 11.09 -6.68 -5.38
CA LYS A 121 12.12 -6.28 -6.36
C LYS A 121 12.18 -4.75 -6.46
N PRO A 122 12.88 -4.05 -5.55
CA PRO A 122 12.97 -2.60 -5.60
C PRO A 122 13.56 -2.12 -6.93
N MET A 123 13.04 -1.00 -7.41
CA MET A 123 13.50 -0.35 -8.63
C MET A 123 14.60 0.66 -8.32
N ASN A 124 15.44 0.95 -9.32
CA ASN A 124 16.30 2.12 -9.29
C ASN A 124 15.47 3.40 -9.54
N GLN A 125 16.11 4.57 -9.45
CA GLN A 125 15.42 5.85 -9.59
C GLN A 125 14.84 6.03 -11.00
N ASP A 126 15.63 5.79 -12.04
CA ASP A 126 15.21 5.95 -13.44
C ASP A 126 14.01 5.06 -13.80
N GLN A 127 13.97 3.83 -13.29
CA GLN A 127 12.85 2.90 -13.49
C GLN A 127 11.57 3.41 -12.82
N LEU A 128 11.69 3.99 -11.63
CA LEU A 128 10.55 4.56 -10.91
C LEU A 128 10.03 5.80 -11.62
N GLU A 129 10.91 6.72 -12.02
CA GLU A 129 10.54 7.92 -12.77
C GLU A 129 9.87 7.58 -14.10
N LYS A 130 10.39 6.58 -14.82
CA LYS A 130 9.78 6.09 -16.06
C LYS A 130 8.36 5.57 -15.84
N LEU A 131 8.13 4.77 -14.79
CA LEU A 131 6.80 4.28 -14.45
C LEU A 131 5.82 5.43 -14.16
N LEU A 132 6.27 6.46 -13.47
CA LEU A 132 5.45 7.63 -13.15
C LEU A 132 5.07 8.43 -14.40
N ILE A 133 5.99 8.57 -15.35
CA ILE A 133 5.70 9.25 -16.62
C ILE A 133 4.69 8.44 -17.45
N GLU A 134 4.88 7.12 -17.54
CA GLU A 134 4.01 6.22 -18.31
C GLU A 134 2.56 6.23 -17.79
N HIS A 135 2.38 6.29 -16.47
CA HIS A 135 1.05 6.17 -15.85
C HIS A 135 0.45 7.49 -15.33
N GLY A 136 1.24 8.54 -15.16
CA GLY A 136 0.83 9.79 -14.51
C GLY A 136 0.68 11.02 -15.41
N LEU A 137 1.17 10.98 -16.66
CA LEU A 137 1.13 12.13 -17.58
C LEU A 137 0.51 11.83 -18.95
N ALA A 138 0.28 10.56 -19.28
CA ALA A 138 -0.31 10.14 -20.55
C ALA A 138 -1.81 9.74 -20.44
N GLY A 139 -2.46 10.11 -19.33
CA GLY A 139 -3.88 9.90 -19.04
C GLY A 139 -4.73 11.10 -19.39
#